data_AF-X1GPC9-F1
#
_entry.id   AF-X1GPC9-F1
#
_cell.length_a   1.000
_cell.length_b   1.000
_cell.length_c   1.000
_cell.angle_alpha   90.00
_cell.angle_beta   90.00
_cell.angle_gamma   90.00
#
_symmetry.space_group_name_H-M   'P 1'
#
loop_
_entity.id
_entity.type
_entity.pdbx_description
1 polymer ?
#
loop_
_entity_poly.entity_id
_entity_poly.type
_entity_poly.pdbx_seq_one_letter_code
_entity_poly.pdbx_strand_id
1 'polypeptide(L)' 'MNNEITGPVDKVTNEVVKLGPRMIMAGIEVLGTADNISILVAEASKEELEKLKSANEIRLVKMLG' A
#
# COMPACT_ATOMS: atom_id res chain seq x y z
N MET A 1 26.23 15.45 10.41
CA MET A 1 25.52 14.32 11.06
C MET A 1 24.12 14.82 11.35
N ASN A 2 23.17 14.52 10.47
CA ASN A 2 21.76 14.84 10.73
C ASN A 2 21.22 13.70 11.58
N ASN A 3 21.09 13.93 12.89
CA ASN A 3 20.37 13.03 13.76
C ASN A 3 18.88 13.21 13.46
N GLU A 4 18.37 12.45 12.50
CA GLU A 4 16.93 12.24 12.37
C GLU A 4 16.49 11.42 13.58
N ILE A 5 16.09 12.13 14.64
CA ILE A 5 15.34 11.54 15.74
C ILE A 5 13.96 11.26 15.17
N THR A 6 13.78 10.07 14.59
CA THR A 6 12.45 9.54 14.32
C THR A 6 11.83 9.28 15.69
N GLY A 7 10.92 10.18 16.11
CA GLY A 7 10.06 9.94 17.26
C GLY A 7 9.28 8.64 17.08
N PRO A 8 8.49 8.20 18.08
CA PRO A 8 7.66 7.01 17.94
C PRO A 8 6.81 7.16 16.69
N VAL A 9 7.12 6.38 15.65
CA VAL A 9 6.31 6.38 14.44
C VAL A 9 4.99 5.75 14.87
N ASP A 10 3.89 6.49 14.78
CA ASP A 10 2.57 5.93 15.05
C ASP A 10 2.35 4.77 14.06
N LYS A 11 2.55 3.55 14.57
CA LYS A 11 2.39 2.32 13.80
C LYS A 11 0.97 1.83 13.90
N VAL A 12 0.45 1.43 12.76
CA VAL A 12 -0.83 0.76 12.59
C VAL A 12 -0.52 -0.71 12.34
N THR A 13 -1.24 -1.61 13.01
CA THR A 13 -1.09 -3.06 12.83
C THR A 13 -2.45 -3.72 12.60
N ASN A 14 -2.45 -4.77 11.77
CA ASN A 14 -3.64 -5.58 11.44
C ASN A 14 -4.85 -4.77 10.96
N GLU A 15 -4.62 -3.72 10.16
CA GLU A 15 -5.71 -2.88 9.63
C GLU A 15 -6.19 -3.38 8.27
N VAL A 16 -7.51 -3.48 8.11
CA VAL A 16 -8.14 -3.78 6.82
C VAL A 16 -8.46 -2.48 6.11
N VAL A 17 -7.76 -2.23 4.99
CA VAL A 17 -7.98 -1.05 4.16
C VAL A 17 -8.90 -1.42 3.00
N LYS A 18 -10.06 -0.76 2.93
CA LYS A 18 -10.96 -0.83 1.78
C LYS A 18 -10.55 0.21 0.75
N LEU A 19 -10.06 -0.25 -0.38
CA LEU A 19 -9.74 0.60 -1.52
C LEU A 19 -10.97 0.73 -2.41
N GLY A 20 -11.10 1.90 -3.04
CA GLY A 20 -12.04 2.09 -4.14
C GLY A 20 -11.51 1.48 -5.45
N PRO A 21 -11.99 1.96 -6.61
CA PRO A 21 -11.52 1.48 -7.91
C PRO A 21 -10.00 1.66 -8.08
N ARG A 22 -9.31 0.63 -8.56
CA ARG A 22 -7.86 0.63 -8.82
C ARG A 22 -7.54 0.02 -10.18
N MET A 23 -6.49 0.51 -10.81
CA MET A 23 -5.88 -0.12 -11.98
C MET A 23 -4.97 -1.26 -11.53
N ILE A 24 -5.06 -2.42 -12.17
CA ILE A 24 -4.19 -3.57 -11.91
C ILE A 24 -3.11 -3.62 -12.99
N MET A 25 -1.85 -3.62 -12.56
CA MET A 25 -0.69 -3.62 -13.47
C MET A 25 0.26 -4.77 -13.16
N ALA A 26 0.88 -5.34 -14.20
CA ALA A 26 2.02 -6.24 -14.08
C ALA A 26 3.20 -5.64 -14.86
N GLY A 27 4.24 -5.20 -14.13
CA GLY A 27 5.31 -4.40 -14.74
C GLY A 27 4.78 -3.06 -15.27
N ILE A 28 4.87 -2.85 -16.60
CA ILE A 28 4.34 -1.68 -17.30
C ILE A 28 2.98 -1.93 -17.98
N GLU A 29 2.51 -3.18 -17.96
CA GLU A 29 1.29 -3.57 -18.65
C GLU A 29 0.07 -3.38 -17.76
N VAL A 30 -0.98 -2.78 -18.32
CA VAL A 30 -2.30 -2.65 -17.67
C VAL A 30 -3.09 -3.92 -17.95
N LEU A 31 -3.43 -4.65 -16.88
CA LEU A 31 -4.20 -5.89 -16.98
C LEU A 31 -5.71 -5.66 -16.84
N GLY A 32 -6.11 -4.55 -16.22
CA GLY A 32 -7.52 -4.18 -16.07
C GLY A 32 -7.76 -3.26 -14.89
N THR A 33 -9.01 -3.22 -14.46
CA THR A 33 -9.46 -2.48 -13.27
C THR A 33 -10.16 -3.42 -12.31
N ALA A 34 -10.08 -3.13 -11.03
CA ALA A 34 -10.81 -3.82 -9.99
C ALA A 34 -11.37 -2.81 -9.00
N ASP A 35 -12.59 -3.07 -8.53
CA ASP A 35 -13.27 -2.24 -7.54
C ASP A 35 -13.40 -3.01 -6.22
N ASN A 36 -13.48 -2.28 -5.11
CA ASN A 36 -13.68 -2.81 -3.75
C ASN A 36 -12.59 -3.79 -3.27
N ILE A 37 -11.33 -3.54 -3.61
CA ILE A 37 -10.20 -4.35 -3.11
C ILE A 37 -10.01 -4.08 -1.63
N SER A 38 -9.90 -5.14 -0.83
CA SER A 38 -9.54 -5.03 0.58
C SER A 38 -8.14 -5.59 0.81
N ILE A 39 -7.29 -4.84 1.50
CA ILE A 39 -5.91 -5.23 1.83
C ILE A 39 -5.77 -5.31 3.35
N LEU A 40 -5.25 -6.42 3.84
CA LEU A 40 -4.81 -6.55 5.23
C LEU A 40 -3.38 -6.01 5.36
N VAL A 41 -3.23 -4.91 6.07
CA VAL A 41 -1.93 -4.30 6.38
C VAL A 41 -1.44 -4.86 7.71
N ALA A 42 -0.36 -5.65 7.66
CA ALA A 42 0.23 -6.25 8.85
C ALA A 42 0.84 -5.19 9.78
N GLU A 43 1.66 -4.29 9.23
CA GLU A 43 2.28 -3.16 9.93
C GLU A 43 2.62 -2.04 8.93
N ALA A 44 2.29 -0.80 9.28
CA ALA A 44 2.67 0.40 8.52
C ALA A 44 2.66 1.64 9.44
N SER A 45 3.41 2.68 9.09
CA SER A 45 3.19 4.02 9.64
C SER A 45 1.87 4.61 9.11
N LYS A 46 1.32 5.61 9.83
CA LYS A 46 0.18 6.39 9.32
C LYS A 46 0.42 6.99 7.93
N GLU A 47 1.63 7.49 7.67
CA GLU A 47 1.97 8.08 6.37
C GLU A 47 1.96 7.04 5.24
N GLU A 48 2.53 5.86 5.47
CA GLU A 48 2.50 4.74 4.51
C GLU A 48 1.07 4.26 4.24
N LEU A 49 0.22 4.24 5.27
CA LEU A 49 -1.19 3.87 5.12
C LEU A 49 -1.96 4.87 4.26
N GLU A 50 -1.69 6.18 4.41
CA GLU A 50 -2.29 7.20 3.56
C GLU A 50 -1.76 7.15 2.11
N LYS A 51 -0.48 6.80 1.91
CA LYS A 51 0.07 6.50 0.58
C LYS A 51 -0.65 5.31 -0.07
N LEU A 52 -0.93 4.25 0.69
CA LEU A 52 -1.69 3.09 0.20
C LEU A 52 -3.12 3.48 -0.21
N LYS A 53 -3.82 4.26 0.61
CA LYS A 53 -5.19 4.71 0.34
C LYS A 53 -5.27 5.62 -0.89
N SER A 54 -4.27 6.46 -1.12
CA SER A 54 -4.22 7.41 -2.24
C SER A 54 -3.67 6.83 -3.54
N ALA A 55 -3.00 5.67 -3.50
CA ALA A 55 -2.50 5.00 -4.70
C ALA A 55 -3.67 4.63 -5.63
N ASN A 56 -3.57 4.99 -6.91
CA ASN A 56 -4.59 4.68 -7.93
C ASN A 56 -4.36 3.34 -8.64
N GLU A 57 -3.19 2.74 -8.46
CA GLU A 57 -2.75 1.52 -9.12
C GLU A 57 -2.24 0.48 -8.11
N ILE A 58 -2.41 -0.80 -8.44
CA ILE A 58 -1.80 -1.94 -7.74
C ILE A 58 -0.86 -2.62 -8.72
N ARG A 59 0.43 -2.69 -8.36
CA ARG A 59 1.47 -3.37 -9.14
C ARG A 59 1.69 -4.77 -8.61
N LEU A 60 1.42 -5.75 -9.44
CA LEU A 60 1.68 -7.15 -9.18
C LEU A 60 3.16 -7.45 -9.41
N VAL A 61 3.81 -8.02 -8.41
CA VAL A 61 5.19 -8.48 -8.48
C VAL A 61 5.22 -10.00 -8.42
N LYS A 62 6.10 -10.62 -9.21
CA LYS A 62 6.33 -12.06 -9.14
C LYS A 62 7.15 -12.36 -7.88
N MET A 63 6.57 -13.11 -6.96
CA MET A 63 7.32 -13.67 -5.84
C MET A 63 8.26 -14.77 -6.37
N LEU A 64 9.56 -14.60 -6.17
CA LEU A 64 10.53 -15.68 -6.36
C LEU A 64 10.60 -16.44 -5.04
N GLY A 65 10.10 -17.67 -5.05
CA GLY A 65 10.18 -18.60 -3.91
C GLY A 65 11.53 -19.28 -3.83
#